data_AF-A0A417IPZ2-F1
#
_entry.id   AF-A0A417IPZ2-F1
#
_cell.length_a   1.000
_cell.length_b   1.000
_cell.length_c   1.000
_cell.angle_alpha   90.00
_cell.angle_beta   90.00
_cell.angle_gamma   90.00
#
_symmetry.space_group_name_H-M   'P 1'
#
loop_
_entity.id
_entity.type
_entity.pdbx_description
1 polymer ?
#
loop_
_entity_poly.entity_id
_entity_poly.type
_entity_poly.pdbx_seq_one_letter_code
_entity_poly.pdbx_strand_id
1 'polypeptide(L)'
;MKKRIPAIILMFALFLTTSYAANTYRKTIAVTSGVNVEFNNEAIDMTDANGKAVEAFIYNGTTYVPIRAVSNAFGADIGYDRNTQTISIYDDFTEIVTAAYKLERTITICRGELDLYNESINANLFTINPATRNPDSEALISRNEKMLQTLQKENINYSLLEEELLPLYNEFIPAYRNAVKNYTAMYNQKSYSNMNLWSAFSRSESEANVNGISYSVELESFYDSFNWREFK
;
A
#
# COMPACT_ATOMS: atom_id res chain seq x y z
N MET A 1 -13.09 -67.08 33.23
CA MET A 1 -13.09 -65.59 33.27
C MET A 1 -11.84 -64.98 33.95
N LYS A 2 -10.68 -65.67 34.05
CA LYS A 2 -9.51 -65.22 34.86
C LYS A 2 -8.33 -64.59 34.09
N LYS A 3 -8.43 -64.36 32.77
CA LYS A 3 -7.33 -63.81 31.95
C LYS A 3 -7.47 -62.32 31.55
N ARG A 4 -8.57 -61.65 31.93
CA ARG A 4 -8.86 -60.26 31.54
C ARG A 4 -8.40 -59.19 32.54
N ILE A 5 -8.12 -59.59 33.79
CA ILE A 5 -7.68 -58.68 34.87
C ILE A 5 -6.27 -58.10 34.63
N PRO A 6 -5.24 -58.89 34.23
CA PRO A 6 -3.91 -58.31 34.01
C PRO A 6 -3.84 -57.37 32.80
N ALA A 7 -4.68 -57.58 31.78
CA ALA A 7 -4.76 -56.70 30.61
C ALA A 7 -5.35 -55.32 30.94
N ILE A 8 -6.31 -55.25 31.88
CA ILE A 8 -6.91 -53.99 32.32
C ILE A 8 -5.93 -53.18 33.18
N ILE A 9 -5.16 -53.85 34.03
CA ILE A 9 -4.11 -53.20 34.85
C ILE A 9 -2.99 -52.65 33.96
N LEU A 10 -2.59 -53.41 32.92
CA LEU A 10 -1.58 -52.96 31.96
C LEU A 10 -2.08 -51.80 31.08
N MET A 11 -3.35 -51.80 30.67
CA MET A 11 -3.96 -50.64 29.99
C MET A 11 -3.99 -49.40 30.88
N PHE A 12 -4.38 -49.55 32.16
CA PHE A 12 -4.43 -48.41 33.10
C PHE A 12 -3.03 -47.82 33.39
N ALA A 13 -1.99 -48.67 33.41
CA ALA A 13 -0.61 -48.23 33.58
C ALA A 13 -0.06 -47.46 32.35
N LEU A 14 -0.55 -47.76 31.14
CA LEU A 14 -0.13 -47.09 29.91
C LEU A 14 -0.81 -45.73 29.68
N PHE A 15 -1.90 -45.41 30.39
CA PHE A 15 -2.53 -44.08 30.38
C PHE A 15 -1.92 -43.10 31.40
N LEU A 16 -0.96 -43.55 32.22
CA LEU A 16 -0.26 -42.72 33.21
C LEU A 16 1.07 -42.15 32.70
N THR A 17 1.37 -42.28 31.41
CA THR A 17 2.58 -41.71 30.80
C THR A 17 2.46 -40.19 30.72
N THR A 18 2.88 -39.56 31.81
CA THR A 18 3.43 -38.21 31.93
C THR A 18 2.93 -37.21 30.88
N SER A 19 1.87 -36.49 31.23
CA SER A 19 1.66 -35.12 30.73
C SER A 19 2.95 -34.34 30.97
N TYR A 20 3.74 -34.09 29.93
CA TYR A 20 4.80 -33.08 29.98
C TYR A 20 4.10 -31.75 30.18
N ALA A 21 4.01 -31.29 31.44
CA ALA A 21 3.67 -29.91 31.72
C ALA A 21 4.76 -29.06 31.07
N ALA A 22 4.43 -28.32 30.01
CA ALA A 22 5.26 -27.26 29.51
C ALA A 22 5.42 -26.25 30.66
N ASN A 23 6.51 -26.35 31.41
CA ASN A 23 6.84 -25.40 32.45
C ASN A 23 7.01 -24.05 31.78
N THR A 24 5.97 -23.22 31.85
CA THR A 24 6.06 -21.82 31.47
C THR A 24 7.01 -21.18 32.46
N TYR A 25 8.24 -20.87 32.02
CA TYR A 25 9.20 -20.13 32.83
C TYR A 25 8.66 -18.73 33.07
N ARG A 26 8.02 -18.53 34.22
CA ARG A 26 7.56 -17.21 34.66
C ARG A 26 8.70 -16.54 35.42
N LYS A 27 9.11 -15.36 34.95
CA LYS A 27 10.06 -14.49 35.65
C LYS A 27 9.31 -13.28 36.18
N THR A 28 9.38 -13.06 37.48
CA THR A 28 8.92 -11.82 38.10
C THR A 28 10.05 -10.80 38.05
N ILE A 29 9.74 -9.57 37.64
CA ILE A 29 10.67 -8.45 37.60
C ILE A 29 10.09 -7.27 38.38
N ALA A 30 10.95 -6.49 39.02
CA ALA A 30 10.60 -5.17 39.56
C ALA A 30 10.90 -4.12 38.48
N VAL A 31 9.94 -3.23 38.24
CA VAL A 31 10.02 -2.20 37.18
C VAL A 31 9.70 -0.82 37.76
N THR A 32 10.15 0.22 37.07
CA THR A 32 9.77 1.61 37.36
C THR A 32 8.68 2.05 36.39
N SER A 33 7.57 2.54 36.92
CA SER A 33 6.40 3.08 36.20
C SER A 33 6.50 4.60 36.00
N GLY A 34 5.56 5.19 35.26
CA GLY A 34 5.46 6.64 35.02
C GLY A 34 6.20 7.13 33.77
N VAL A 35 6.40 6.26 32.79
CA VAL A 35 7.03 6.64 31.50
C VAL A 35 5.98 7.18 30.55
N ASN A 36 6.16 8.41 30.08
CA ASN A 36 5.37 8.98 28.99
C ASN A 36 6.05 8.71 27.66
N VAL A 37 5.26 8.42 26.63
CA VAL A 37 5.72 8.20 25.27
C VAL A 37 4.95 9.12 24.34
N GLU A 38 5.68 9.83 23.50
CA GLU A 38 5.13 10.76 22.53
C GLU A 38 5.63 10.41 21.14
N PHE A 39 4.77 10.63 20.14
CA PHE A 39 5.10 10.56 18.72
C PHE A 39 4.73 11.90 18.10
N ASN A 40 5.68 12.56 17.41
CA ASN A 40 5.49 13.89 16.83
C ASN A 40 4.95 14.95 17.82
N ASN A 41 5.45 14.93 19.07
CA ASN A 41 5.01 15.80 20.19
C ASN A 41 3.57 15.57 20.67
N GLU A 42 2.93 14.48 20.25
CA GLU A 42 1.62 14.06 20.75
C GLU A 42 1.75 12.80 21.59
N ALA A 43 1.03 12.74 22.72
CA ALA A 43 0.99 11.55 23.54
C ALA A 43 0.31 10.41 22.77
N ILE A 44 0.93 9.23 22.76
CA ILE A 44 0.35 8.06 22.07
C ILE A 44 -0.58 7.28 22.99
N ASP A 45 -1.67 6.75 22.43
CA ASP A 45 -2.59 5.86 23.14
C ASP A 45 -1.97 4.49 23.36
N MET A 46 -1.44 4.28 24.57
CA MET A 46 -0.75 3.05 24.94
C MET A 46 -1.75 1.93 25.26
N THR A 47 -2.25 1.25 24.24
CA THR A 47 -3.29 0.21 24.38
C THR A 47 -2.89 -1.15 23.76
N ASP A 48 -3.49 -2.23 24.27
CA ASP A 48 -3.42 -3.56 23.67
C ASP A 48 -4.44 -3.78 22.55
N ALA A 49 -4.48 -4.98 21.98
CA ALA A 49 -5.40 -5.33 20.89
C ALA A 49 -6.90 -5.25 21.27
N ASN A 50 -7.23 -5.17 22.56
CA ASN A 50 -8.59 -5.04 23.07
C ASN A 50 -8.91 -3.61 23.54
N GLY A 51 -8.01 -2.64 23.26
CA GLY A 51 -8.15 -1.25 23.70
C GLY A 51 -7.87 -1.05 25.19
N LYS A 52 -7.28 -2.03 25.88
CA LYS A 52 -6.93 -1.87 27.30
C LYS A 52 -5.61 -1.12 27.42
N ALA A 53 -5.56 -0.14 28.30
CA ALA A 53 -4.33 0.59 28.61
C ALA A 53 -3.20 -0.36 29.07
N VAL A 54 -2.01 -0.17 28.49
CA VAL A 54 -0.77 -0.89 28.83
C VAL A 54 0.31 0.15 29.07
N GLU A 55 0.91 0.13 30.25
CA GLU A 55 1.93 1.12 30.61
C GLU A 55 3.30 0.80 29.98
N ALA A 56 4.05 1.84 29.59
CA ALA A 56 5.49 1.73 29.40
C ALA A 56 6.20 1.68 30.75
N PHE A 57 7.34 0.98 30.82
CA PHE A 57 8.07 0.83 32.07
C PHE A 57 9.58 0.75 31.83
N ILE A 58 10.36 1.08 32.87
CA ILE A 58 11.81 0.93 32.86
C ILE A 58 12.19 -0.34 33.61
N TYR A 59 13.03 -1.16 32.98
CA TYR A 59 13.66 -2.32 33.60
C TYR A 59 15.15 -2.32 33.28
N ASN A 60 16.01 -2.35 34.32
CA ASN A 60 17.47 -2.29 34.21
C ASN A 60 17.99 -1.15 33.31
N GLY A 61 17.41 0.04 33.46
CA GLY A 61 17.81 1.23 32.68
C GLY A 61 17.34 1.23 31.22
N THR A 62 16.54 0.24 30.80
CA THR A 62 15.94 0.17 29.46
C THR A 62 14.44 0.43 29.55
N THR A 63 13.92 1.29 28.68
CA THR A 63 12.48 1.53 28.53
C THR A 63 11.85 0.48 27.64
N TYR A 64 10.77 -0.14 28.12
CA TYR A 64 9.95 -1.09 27.40
C TYR A 64 8.61 -0.45 27.09
N VAL A 65 8.18 -0.58 25.84
CA VAL A 65 6.97 0.04 25.30
C VAL A 65 6.09 -1.05 24.66
N PRO A 66 4.75 -0.93 24.73
CA PRO A 66 3.84 -1.77 23.97
C PRO A 66 4.09 -1.59 22.47
N ILE A 67 4.62 -2.62 21.83
CA ILE A 67 4.98 -2.56 20.41
C ILE A 67 3.78 -2.17 19.53
N ARG A 68 2.57 -2.60 19.88
CA ARG A 68 1.34 -2.24 19.15
C ARG A 68 1.03 -0.75 19.19
N ALA A 69 1.12 -0.13 20.37
CA ALA A 69 0.88 1.30 20.49
C ALA A 69 1.88 2.11 19.66
N VAL A 70 3.16 1.71 19.72
CA VAL A 70 4.21 2.35 18.94
C VAL A 70 3.98 2.14 17.44
N SER A 71 3.82 0.90 16.97
CA SER A 71 3.62 0.63 15.54
C SER A 71 2.37 1.31 14.97
N ASN A 72 1.26 1.34 15.72
CA ASN A 72 0.06 2.06 15.29
C ASN A 72 0.33 3.57 15.11
N ALA A 73 1.13 4.19 15.99
CA ALA A 73 1.52 5.59 15.83
C ALA A 73 2.34 5.82 14.55
N PHE A 74 3.14 4.83 14.14
CA PHE A 74 3.83 4.79 12.85
C PHE A 74 2.97 4.22 11.70
N GLY A 75 1.66 4.00 11.90
CA GLY A 75 0.71 3.38 10.96
C GLY A 75 1.15 2.04 10.37
N ALA A 76 2.00 1.32 11.08
CA ALA A 76 2.44 -0.01 10.73
C ALA A 76 1.42 -1.06 11.23
N ASP A 77 1.10 -2.05 10.40
CA ASP A 77 0.28 -3.18 10.84
C ASP A 77 1.11 -4.18 11.67
N ILE A 78 0.48 -4.79 12.68
CA ILE A 78 1.09 -5.82 13.52
C ILE A 78 0.33 -7.14 13.43
N GLY A 79 1.03 -8.15 12.94
CA GLY A 79 0.65 -9.56 13.05
C GLY A 79 1.22 -10.24 14.30
N TYR A 80 0.48 -11.19 14.86
CA TYR A 80 0.99 -12.11 15.88
C TYR A 80 0.62 -13.56 15.55
N ASP A 81 1.62 -14.39 15.29
CA ASP A 81 1.45 -15.83 15.12
C ASP A 81 1.68 -16.53 16.46
N ARG A 82 0.60 -17.05 17.04
CA ARG A 82 0.63 -17.77 18.32
C ARG A 82 1.42 -19.07 18.27
N ASN A 83 1.49 -19.74 17.11
CA ASN A 83 2.13 -21.05 16.99
C ASN A 83 3.66 -20.90 17.01
N THR A 84 4.18 -19.88 16.35
CA THR A 84 5.61 -19.59 16.28
C THR A 84 6.06 -18.56 17.32
N GLN A 85 5.11 -17.92 18.02
CA GLN A 85 5.35 -16.78 18.91
C GLN A 85 6.04 -15.61 18.21
N THR A 86 5.74 -15.42 16.91
CA THR A 86 6.35 -14.39 16.06
C THR A 86 5.48 -13.15 16.02
N ILE A 87 6.11 -11.98 16.18
CA ILE A 87 5.51 -10.68 15.91
C ILE A 87 6.01 -10.23 14.55
N SER A 88 5.08 -9.91 13.65
CA SER A 88 5.37 -9.32 12.33
C SER A 88 4.97 -7.86 12.35
N ILE A 89 5.80 -6.99 11.77
CA ILE A 89 5.52 -5.55 11.62
C ILE A 89 5.64 -5.22 10.14
N TYR A 90 4.60 -4.61 9.58
CA TYR A 90 4.53 -4.23 8.18
C TYR A 90 4.57 -2.71 8.05
N ASP A 91 5.42 -2.19 7.16
CA ASP A 91 5.59 -0.75 6.92
C ASP A 91 4.55 -0.25 5.90
N ASP A 92 3.28 -0.29 6.31
CA ASP A 92 2.14 -0.04 5.45
C ASP A 92 2.11 1.41 4.93
N PHE A 93 2.53 2.40 5.73
CA PHE A 93 2.59 3.79 5.26
C PHE A 93 3.59 3.97 4.12
N THR A 94 4.79 3.40 4.22
CA THR A 94 5.80 3.53 3.15
C THR A 94 5.32 2.90 1.85
N GLU A 95 4.56 1.80 1.92
CA GLU A 95 3.94 1.19 0.74
C GLU A 95 2.93 2.13 0.06
N ILE A 96 2.11 2.82 0.84
CA ILE A 96 1.12 3.80 0.34
C ILE A 96 1.79 5.01 -0.31
N VAL A 97 2.81 5.58 0.33
CA VAL A 97 3.62 6.69 -0.25
C VAL A 97 4.31 6.25 -1.55
N THR A 98 4.85 5.03 -1.56
CA THR A 98 5.48 4.44 -2.76
C THR A 98 4.46 4.20 -3.87
N ALA A 99 3.23 3.79 -3.53
CA ALA A 99 2.16 3.59 -4.49
C ALA A 99 1.76 4.93 -5.13
N ALA A 100 1.53 5.98 -4.33
CA ALA A 100 1.25 7.32 -4.82
C ALA A 100 2.31 7.81 -5.84
N TYR A 101 3.59 7.65 -5.49
CA TYR A 101 4.69 7.96 -6.39
C TYR A 101 4.63 7.16 -7.70
N LYS A 102 4.39 5.84 -7.63
CA LYS A 102 4.32 4.97 -8.82
C LYS A 102 3.13 5.30 -9.72
N LEU A 103 2.04 5.82 -9.17
CA LEU A 103 0.89 6.29 -9.94
C LEU A 103 1.23 7.59 -10.68
N GLU A 104 1.82 8.57 -10.00
CA GLU A 104 2.34 9.80 -10.62
C GLU A 104 3.33 9.47 -11.73
N ARG A 105 4.28 8.57 -11.47
CA ARG A 105 5.30 8.23 -12.45
C ARG A 105 4.69 7.66 -13.73
N THR A 106 3.64 6.84 -13.59
CA THR A 106 2.89 6.29 -14.73
C THR A 106 2.13 7.39 -15.47
N ILE A 107 1.46 8.30 -14.74
CA ILE A 107 0.80 9.48 -15.33
C ILE A 107 1.80 10.28 -16.17
N THR A 108 2.95 10.62 -15.61
CA THR A 108 3.99 11.42 -16.27
C THR A 108 4.52 10.73 -17.54
N ILE A 109 4.72 9.41 -17.52
CA ILE A 109 5.12 8.65 -18.71
C ILE A 109 4.03 8.66 -19.78
N CYS A 110 2.78 8.42 -19.38
CA CYS A 110 1.63 8.41 -20.28
C CYS A 110 1.39 9.79 -20.92
N ARG A 111 1.52 10.88 -20.15
CA ARG A 111 1.42 12.27 -20.65
C ARG A 111 2.52 12.58 -21.66
N GLY A 112 3.76 12.22 -21.35
CA GLY A 112 4.87 12.39 -22.31
C GLY A 112 4.68 11.58 -23.60
N GLU A 113 3.97 10.45 -23.56
CA GLU A 113 3.55 9.74 -24.76
C GLU A 113 2.48 10.51 -25.56
N LEU A 114 1.49 11.10 -24.89
CA LEU A 114 0.48 11.95 -25.53
C LEU A 114 1.10 13.20 -26.18
N ASP A 115 2.09 13.81 -25.53
CA ASP A 115 2.82 14.97 -26.06
C ASP A 115 3.49 14.62 -27.40
N LEU A 116 4.18 13.47 -27.48
CA LEU A 116 4.79 13.00 -28.72
C LEU A 116 3.76 12.74 -29.83
N TYR A 117 2.59 12.21 -29.47
CA TYR A 117 1.49 12.04 -30.42
C TYR A 117 0.95 13.38 -30.91
N ASN A 118 0.80 14.35 -30.02
CA ASN A 118 0.38 15.71 -30.35
C ASN A 118 1.41 16.41 -31.27
N GLU A 119 2.70 16.27 -30.99
CA GLU A 119 3.78 16.77 -31.87
C GLU A 119 3.72 16.13 -33.26
N SER A 120 3.54 14.80 -33.33
CA SER A 120 3.38 14.06 -34.59
C SER A 120 2.18 14.54 -35.41
N ILE A 121 1.05 14.82 -34.72
CA ILE A 121 -0.15 15.44 -35.30
C ILE A 121 0.17 16.81 -35.88
N ASN A 122 0.73 17.70 -35.07
CA ASN A 122 1.00 19.08 -35.45
C ASN A 122 2.02 19.20 -36.59
N ALA A 123 2.97 18.27 -36.66
CA ALA A 123 3.95 18.21 -37.73
C ALA A 123 3.44 17.48 -39.00
N ASN A 124 2.27 16.85 -38.95
CA ASN A 124 1.73 16.00 -40.01
C ASN A 124 2.67 14.84 -40.42
N LEU A 125 3.38 14.23 -39.46
CA LEU A 125 4.50 13.31 -39.77
C LEU A 125 4.20 11.81 -39.56
N PHE A 126 3.27 11.43 -38.67
CA PHE A 126 2.93 10.02 -38.39
C PHE A 126 4.14 9.09 -38.12
N THR A 127 5.19 9.62 -37.51
CA THR A 127 6.44 8.88 -37.25
C THR A 127 6.38 8.07 -35.96
N ILE A 128 5.53 8.48 -35.01
CA ILE A 128 5.41 7.81 -33.72
C ILE A 128 4.39 6.68 -33.83
N ASN A 129 4.87 5.43 -33.84
CA ASN A 129 4.03 4.25 -33.94
C ASN A 129 3.49 3.81 -32.55
N PRO A 130 2.17 3.82 -32.33
CA PRO A 130 1.59 3.42 -31.06
C PRO A 130 1.89 1.97 -30.68
N ALA A 131 1.94 1.06 -31.67
CA ALA A 131 2.18 -0.35 -31.41
C ALA A 131 3.55 -0.64 -30.77
N THR A 132 4.52 0.26 -30.94
CA THR A 132 5.85 0.15 -30.33
C THR A 132 6.01 1.04 -29.11
N ARG A 133 5.22 2.11 -28.99
CA ARG A 133 5.37 3.11 -27.92
C ARG A 133 4.46 2.84 -26.72
N ASN A 134 3.19 2.57 -26.98
CA ASN A 134 2.15 2.37 -25.98
C ASN A 134 2.34 1.15 -25.06
N PRO A 135 2.94 0.01 -25.50
CA PRO A 135 3.07 -1.17 -24.64
C PRO A 135 3.78 -0.92 -23.31
N ASP A 136 4.79 -0.04 -23.27
CA ASP A 136 5.52 0.28 -22.04
C ASP A 136 4.61 1.00 -21.03
N SER A 137 3.82 1.96 -21.50
CA SER A 137 2.85 2.69 -20.68
C SER A 137 1.74 1.76 -20.18
N GLU A 138 1.17 0.90 -21.02
CA GLU A 138 0.15 -0.07 -20.60
C GLU A 138 0.69 -1.12 -19.62
N ALA A 139 1.97 -1.51 -19.74
CA ALA A 139 2.62 -2.40 -18.79
C ALA A 139 2.73 -1.75 -17.40
N LEU A 140 3.03 -0.45 -17.33
CA LEU A 140 3.05 0.32 -16.08
C LEU A 140 1.65 0.46 -15.48
N ILE A 141 0.63 0.74 -16.30
CA ILE A 141 -0.76 0.80 -15.85
C ILE A 141 -1.20 -0.55 -15.28
N SER A 142 -0.94 -1.64 -16.00
CA SER A 142 -1.27 -3.01 -15.56
C SER A 142 -0.55 -3.41 -14.26
N ARG A 143 0.71 -2.97 -14.09
CA ARG A 143 1.45 -3.16 -12.84
C ARG A 143 0.79 -2.41 -11.69
N ASN A 144 0.40 -1.16 -11.92
CA ASN A 144 -0.24 -0.33 -10.92
C ASN A 144 -1.62 -0.88 -10.52
N GLU A 145 -2.43 -1.36 -11.47
CA GLU A 145 -3.71 -2.01 -11.19
C GLU A 145 -3.54 -3.20 -10.24
N LYS A 146 -2.55 -4.08 -10.48
CA LYS A 146 -2.23 -5.21 -9.59
C LYS A 146 -1.77 -4.75 -8.20
N MET A 147 -0.92 -3.73 -8.16
CA MET A 147 -0.44 -3.14 -6.91
C MET A 147 -1.61 -2.62 -6.07
N LEU A 148 -2.53 -1.86 -6.68
CA LEU A 148 -3.71 -1.33 -5.99
C LEU A 148 -4.63 -2.44 -5.47
N GLN A 149 -4.82 -3.52 -6.23
CA GLN A 149 -5.60 -4.68 -5.78
C GLN A 149 -4.99 -5.36 -4.55
N THR A 150 -3.65 -5.49 -4.50
CA THR A 150 -2.95 -6.02 -3.33
C THR A 150 -3.10 -5.08 -2.14
N LEU A 151 -2.83 -3.79 -2.32
CA LEU A 151 -2.90 -2.80 -1.24
C LEU A 151 -4.31 -2.68 -0.66
N GLN A 152 -5.35 -2.68 -1.49
CA GLN A 152 -6.74 -2.61 -1.02
C GLN A 152 -7.10 -3.74 -0.06
N LYS A 153 -6.48 -4.91 -0.24
CA LYS A 153 -6.77 -6.09 0.58
C LYS A 153 -5.88 -6.18 1.82
N GLU A 154 -4.64 -5.72 1.71
CA GLU A 154 -3.57 -6.07 2.65
C GLU A 154 -3.02 -4.88 3.44
N ASN A 155 -3.27 -3.64 2.99
CA ASN A 155 -2.72 -2.44 3.61
C ASN A 155 -3.82 -1.63 4.31
N ILE A 156 -3.67 -1.43 5.63
CA ILE A 156 -4.71 -0.79 6.45
C ILE A 156 -4.92 0.70 6.11
N ASN A 157 -3.94 1.33 5.47
CA ASN A 157 -3.93 2.75 5.15
C ASN A 157 -4.38 3.05 3.72
N TYR A 158 -4.93 2.05 2.99
CA TYR A 158 -5.36 2.20 1.59
C TYR A 158 -6.35 3.36 1.36
N SER A 159 -7.19 3.66 2.35
CA SER A 159 -8.18 4.75 2.26
C SER A 159 -7.55 6.12 1.97
N LEU A 160 -6.30 6.35 2.39
CA LEU A 160 -5.58 7.59 2.11
C LEU A 160 -5.40 7.80 0.59
N LEU A 161 -5.13 6.73 -0.17
CA LEU A 161 -5.07 6.82 -1.62
C LEU A 161 -6.48 6.95 -2.22
N GLU A 162 -7.44 6.18 -1.70
CA GLU A 162 -8.80 6.09 -2.22
C GLU A 162 -9.54 7.44 -2.17
N GLU A 163 -9.35 8.19 -1.09
CA GLU A 163 -10.03 9.45 -0.87
C GLU A 163 -9.38 10.62 -1.63
N GLU A 164 -8.04 10.65 -1.70
CA GLU A 164 -7.31 11.82 -2.22
C GLU A 164 -6.87 11.66 -3.68
N LEU A 165 -6.18 10.56 -4.01
CA LEU A 165 -5.40 10.46 -5.24
C LEU A 165 -6.04 9.55 -6.31
N LEU A 166 -6.69 8.46 -5.90
CA LEU A 166 -7.27 7.49 -6.83
C LEU A 166 -8.39 8.03 -7.71
N PRO A 167 -9.26 8.97 -7.28
CA PRO A 167 -10.26 9.54 -8.17
C PRO A 167 -9.62 10.14 -9.43
N LEU A 168 -8.55 10.93 -9.27
CA LEU A 168 -7.81 11.57 -10.35
C LEU A 168 -7.10 10.55 -11.25
N TYR A 169 -6.46 9.54 -10.65
CA TYR A 169 -5.83 8.47 -11.42
C TYR A 169 -6.85 7.65 -12.22
N ASN A 170 -8.01 7.36 -11.64
CA ASN A 170 -9.06 6.58 -12.28
C ASN A 170 -9.76 7.33 -13.42
N GLU A 171 -9.80 8.66 -13.39
CA GLU A 171 -10.24 9.49 -14.53
C GLU A 171 -9.14 9.65 -15.59
N PHE A 172 -7.88 9.73 -15.17
CA PHE A 172 -6.73 9.84 -16.08
C PHE A 172 -6.62 8.67 -17.06
N ILE A 173 -6.68 7.44 -16.55
CA ILE A 173 -6.44 6.22 -17.35
C ILE A 173 -7.38 6.06 -18.56
N PRO A 174 -8.71 6.16 -18.42
CA PRO A 174 -9.61 6.06 -19.58
C PRO A 174 -9.41 7.23 -20.55
N ALA A 175 -9.15 8.45 -20.07
CA ALA A 175 -8.86 9.60 -20.92
C ALA A 175 -7.59 9.35 -21.76
N TYR A 176 -6.50 8.89 -21.13
CA TYR A 176 -5.27 8.50 -21.81
C TYR A 176 -5.53 7.41 -22.87
N ARG A 177 -6.18 6.30 -22.50
CA ARG A 177 -6.47 5.19 -23.42
C ARG A 177 -7.31 5.64 -24.62
N ASN A 178 -8.28 6.52 -24.40
CA ASN A 178 -9.10 7.11 -25.47
C ASN A 178 -8.27 8.00 -26.41
N ALA A 179 -7.36 8.81 -25.88
CA ALA A 179 -6.44 9.60 -26.70
C ALA A 179 -5.56 8.67 -27.58
N VAL A 180 -4.90 7.67 -26.99
CA VAL A 180 -4.08 6.70 -27.73
C VAL A 180 -4.89 6.00 -28.82
N LYS A 181 -6.13 5.58 -28.53
CA LYS A 181 -7.03 4.95 -29.50
C LYS A 181 -7.28 5.86 -30.72
N ASN A 182 -7.61 7.14 -30.49
CA ASN A 182 -7.88 8.09 -31.55
C ASN A 182 -6.62 8.40 -32.37
N TYR A 183 -5.48 8.58 -31.71
CA TYR A 183 -4.19 8.75 -32.40
C TYR A 183 -3.84 7.52 -33.24
N THR A 184 -4.05 6.31 -32.72
CA THR A 184 -3.81 5.06 -33.47
C THR A 184 -4.66 4.98 -34.73
N ALA A 185 -5.93 5.40 -34.66
CA ALA A 185 -6.79 5.46 -35.84
C ALA A 185 -6.24 6.44 -36.91
N MET A 186 -5.80 7.63 -36.49
CA MET A 186 -5.17 8.60 -37.40
C MET A 186 -3.86 8.05 -37.96
N TYR A 187 -3.02 7.42 -37.14
CA TYR A 187 -1.76 6.81 -37.54
C TYR A 187 -1.92 5.71 -38.60
N ASN A 188 -2.94 4.87 -38.46
CA ASN A 188 -3.25 3.82 -39.42
C ASN A 188 -3.79 4.40 -40.74
N GLN A 189 -4.52 5.51 -40.68
CA GLN A 189 -5.00 6.23 -41.87
C GLN A 189 -3.91 7.08 -42.53
N LYS A 190 -2.79 7.33 -41.84
CA LYS A 190 -1.76 8.29 -42.23
C LYS A 190 -2.37 9.65 -42.60
N SER A 191 -3.44 10.04 -41.91
CA SER A 191 -4.16 11.29 -42.17
C SER A 191 -4.75 11.91 -40.91
N TYR A 192 -4.49 13.22 -40.73
CA TYR A 192 -5.10 14.05 -39.68
C TYR A 192 -6.31 14.83 -40.22
N SER A 193 -6.70 14.61 -41.47
CA SER A 193 -7.84 15.33 -42.09
C SER A 193 -9.20 14.95 -41.49
N ASN A 194 -9.25 13.87 -40.71
CA ASN A 194 -10.46 13.45 -40.02
C ASN A 194 -10.65 14.28 -38.74
N MET A 195 -11.37 15.39 -38.87
CA MET A 195 -11.65 16.33 -37.78
C MET A 195 -12.35 15.68 -36.58
N ASN A 196 -13.13 14.62 -36.80
CA ASN A 196 -13.77 13.89 -35.71
C ASN A 196 -12.75 13.13 -34.85
N LEU A 197 -11.76 12.49 -35.49
CA LEU A 197 -10.69 11.80 -34.76
C LEU A 197 -9.76 12.77 -34.04
N TRP A 198 -9.42 13.89 -34.69
CA TRP A 198 -8.59 14.93 -34.08
C TRP A 198 -9.27 15.56 -32.87
N SER A 199 -10.54 15.97 -33.00
CA SER A 199 -11.30 16.57 -31.89
C SER A 199 -11.50 15.59 -30.72
N ALA A 200 -11.75 14.31 -31.02
CA ALA A 200 -11.83 13.28 -29.99
C ALA A 200 -10.48 13.05 -29.30
N PHE A 201 -9.38 12.99 -30.05
CA PHE A 201 -8.02 12.93 -29.48
C PHE A 201 -7.75 14.11 -28.56
N SER A 202 -7.93 15.33 -29.06
CA SER A 202 -7.61 16.57 -28.33
C SER A 202 -8.43 16.69 -27.04
N ARG A 203 -9.71 16.30 -27.06
CA ARG A 203 -10.53 16.29 -25.85
C ARG A 203 -10.00 15.31 -24.81
N SER A 204 -9.73 14.07 -25.21
CA SER A 204 -9.24 13.03 -24.29
C SER A 204 -7.83 13.31 -23.78
N GLU A 205 -6.98 13.88 -24.63
CA GLU A 205 -5.63 14.32 -24.25
C GLU A 205 -5.69 15.48 -23.24
N SER A 206 -6.56 16.46 -23.47
CA SER A 206 -6.77 17.56 -22.51
C SER A 206 -7.31 17.06 -21.17
N GLU A 207 -8.25 16.11 -21.18
CA GLU A 207 -8.80 15.50 -19.97
C GLU A 207 -7.75 14.72 -19.19
N ALA A 208 -6.92 13.92 -19.89
CA ALA A 208 -5.79 13.22 -19.29
C ALA A 208 -4.78 14.23 -18.70
N ASN A 209 -4.48 15.31 -19.40
CA ASN A 209 -3.55 16.32 -18.89
C ASN A 209 -4.09 17.05 -17.65
N VAL A 210 -5.37 17.42 -17.63
CA VAL A 210 -6.00 18.04 -16.45
C VAL A 210 -5.91 17.11 -15.25
N ASN A 211 -6.36 15.86 -15.39
CA ASN A 211 -6.33 14.89 -14.29
C ASN A 211 -4.90 14.56 -13.84
N GLY A 212 -3.97 14.46 -14.78
CA GLY A 212 -2.57 14.20 -14.43
C GLY A 212 -1.89 15.38 -13.73
N ILE A 213 -2.21 16.63 -14.09
CA ILE A 213 -1.72 17.82 -13.38
C ILE A 213 -2.33 17.90 -11.99
N SER A 214 -3.65 17.72 -11.88
CA SER A 214 -4.35 17.71 -10.60
C SER A 214 -3.77 16.63 -9.68
N TYR A 215 -3.47 15.44 -10.22
CA TYR A 215 -2.82 14.37 -9.44
C TYR A 215 -1.48 14.84 -8.87
N SER A 216 -0.62 15.46 -9.69
CA SER A 216 0.67 15.96 -9.22
C SER A 216 0.53 17.05 -8.15
N VAL A 217 -0.50 17.90 -8.22
CA VAL A 217 -0.76 18.92 -7.19
C VAL A 217 -1.23 18.29 -5.90
N GLU A 218 -2.22 17.39 -5.95
CA GLU A 218 -2.71 16.71 -4.75
C GLU A 218 -1.65 15.79 -4.13
N LEU A 219 -0.74 15.26 -4.95
CA LEU A 219 0.38 14.44 -4.46
C LEU A 219 1.31 15.21 -3.52
N GLU A 220 1.54 16.50 -3.77
CA GLU A 220 2.36 17.33 -2.88
C GLU A 220 1.66 17.50 -1.53
N SER A 221 0.36 17.85 -1.53
CA SER A 221 -0.46 17.92 -0.31
C SER A 221 -0.47 16.58 0.45
N PHE A 222 -0.61 15.48 -0.29
CA PHE A 222 -0.57 14.13 0.25
C PHE A 222 0.78 13.86 0.92
N TYR A 223 1.91 14.16 0.29
CA TYR A 223 3.23 14.00 0.93
C TYR A 223 3.42 14.91 2.15
N ASP A 224 2.94 16.15 2.08
CA ASP A 224 2.99 17.08 3.20
C ASP A 224 2.20 16.59 4.41
N SER A 225 1.12 15.83 4.20
CA SER A 225 0.34 15.21 5.28
C SER A 225 1.17 14.23 6.14
N PHE A 226 2.24 13.64 5.57
CA PHE A 226 3.16 12.75 6.31
C PHE A 226 4.33 13.51 6.96
N ASN A 227 4.50 14.79 6.64
CA ASN A 227 5.60 15.61 7.14
C ASN A 227 5.23 16.26 8.48
N TRP A 228 5.83 15.80 9.57
CA TRP A 228 5.69 16.45 10.88
C TRP A 228 6.65 17.63 11.10
N ARG A 229 7.66 17.78 10.23
CA ARG A 229 8.62 18.88 10.28
C ARG A 229 8.24 19.93 9.26
N GLU A 230 8.18 21.18 9.70
CA GLU A 230 8.15 22.32 8.78
C GLU A 230 9.51 22.44 8.08
N PHE A 231 9.53 22.39 6.75
CA PHE A 231 10.71 22.70 5.95
C PHE A 231 10.80 24.22 5.80
N LYS A 232 11.86 24.82 6.35
CA LYS A 232 12.14 26.27 6.29
C LYS A 232 13.01 26.63 5.09
#